data_AF-A0A4Q5TVQ3-F1
#
_entry.id   AF-A0A4Q5TVQ3-F1
#
_cell.length_a   1.000
_cell.length_b   1.000
_cell.length_c   1.000
_cell.angle_alpha   90.00
_cell.angle_beta   90.00
_cell.angle_gamma   90.00
#
_symmetry.space_group_name_H-M   'P 1'
#
loop_
_entity.id
_entity.type
_entity.pdbx_description
1 polymer ?
#
loop_
_entity_poly.entity_id
_entity_poly.type
_entity_poly.pdbx_seq_one_letter_code
_entity_poly.pdbx_strand_id
1 'polypeptide(L)'
;MKTSFLLVPFLVFPFTFPVLPETRNTVASVSADRILPADPIVTDILTLTNKARAKKGLSALVMKDGLNRIAAGHSQNMATGKVPFSHDGFKERYSLAKKEYAGLNGFAENVSFGPSTGREVVDGWMGSKHHKENILGDYTSIGIGVATDKNGRNYYTQVFGKE
;
A
#
# COMPACT_ATOMS: atom_id res chain seq x y z
N MET A 1 -57.60 -16.28 -71.78
CA MET A 1 -57.26 -16.88 -70.48
C MET A 1 -56.82 -15.76 -69.54
N LYS A 2 -57.57 -15.58 -68.45
CA LYS A 2 -57.22 -14.67 -67.36
C LYS A 2 -56.13 -15.33 -66.51
N THR A 3 -54.97 -14.71 -66.41
CA THR A 3 -54.05 -14.96 -65.29
C THR A 3 -53.94 -13.69 -64.47
N SER A 4 -54.26 -13.88 -63.21
CA SER A 4 -54.50 -12.89 -62.18
C SER A 4 -53.39 -13.03 -61.15
N PHE A 5 -52.88 -11.87 -60.68
CA PHE A 5 -52.28 -11.62 -59.36
C PHE A 5 -51.01 -12.45 -58.99
N LEU A 6 -50.12 -12.06 -58.09
CA LEU A 6 -50.11 -11.04 -57.03
C LEU A 6 -48.74 -10.35 -57.01
N LEU A 7 -48.72 -9.01 -56.91
CA LEU A 7 -47.59 -8.31 -56.29
C LEU A 7 -47.75 -8.51 -54.78
N VAL A 8 -46.76 -9.13 -54.14
CA VAL A 8 -46.68 -9.18 -52.68
C VAL A 8 -46.08 -7.85 -52.21
N PRO A 9 -46.76 -7.05 -51.37
CA PRO A 9 -46.16 -5.85 -50.83
C PRO A 9 -45.17 -6.24 -49.72
N PHE A 10 -43.92 -5.79 -49.84
CA PHE A 10 -42.98 -5.83 -48.72
C PHE A 10 -43.47 -4.85 -47.65
N LEU A 11 -44.04 -5.40 -46.58
CA LEU A 11 -44.39 -4.65 -45.38
C LEU A 11 -43.07 -4.35 -44.63
N VAL A 12 -42.60 -3.11 -44.69
CA VAL A 12 -41.48 -2.65 -43.86
C VAL A 12 -42.06 -2.27 -42.50
N PHE A 13 -41.91 -3.12 -41.51
CA PHE A 13 -42.23 -2.77 -40.12
C PHE A 13 -41.14 -1.84 -39.59
N PRO A 14 -41.46 -0.63 -39.08
CA PRO A 14 -40.50 0.15 -38.32
C PRO A 14 -40.27 -0.56 -36.99
N PHE A 15 -39.09 -1.17 -36.80
CA PHE A 15 -38.64 -1.57 -35.47
C PHE A 15 -38.34 -0.32 -34.66
N THR A 16 -39.32 0.13 -33.87
CA THR A 16 -39.08 1.09 -32.80
C THR A 16 -38.39 0.36 -31.64
N PHE A 17 -37.07 0.49 -31.56
CA PHE A 17 -36.33 0.07 -30.36
C PHE A 17 -36.66 1.04 -29.22
N PRO A 18 -37.05 0.56 -28.02
CA PRO A 18 -37.13 1.42 -26.85
C PRO A 18 -35.72 1.90 -26.49
N VAL A 19 -35.48 3.21 -26.53
CA VAL A 19 -34.30 3.84 -25.95
C VAL A 19 -34.34 3.61 -24.44
N LEU A 20 -33.45 2.77 -23.94
CA LEU A 20 -33.22 2.64 -22.50
C LEU A 20 -32.61 3.95 -21.99
N PRO A 21 -32.98 4.43 -20.78
CA PRO A 21 -32.39 5.63 -20.22
C PRO A 21 -30.91 5.37 -19.95
N GLU A 22 -30.07 6.14 -20.65
CA GLU A 22 -28.65 6.22 -20.40
C GLU A 22 -28.47 6.80 -18.98
N THR A 23 -28.14 5.95 -18.01
CA THR A 23 -27.67 6.46 -16.71
C THR A 23 -26.32 7.12 -16.98
N ARG A 24 -26.36 8.45 -17.20
CA ARG A 24 -25.21 9.33 -17.07
C ARG A 24 -24.65 9.14 -15.67
N ASN A 25 -23.70 8.23 -15.53
CA ASN A 25 -22.80 8.23 -14.40
C ASN A 25 -21.96 9.50 -14.55
N THR A 26 -22.43 10.55 -13.87
CA THR A 26 -21.66 11.74 -13.53
C THR A 26 -20.29 11.24 -13.10
N VAL A 27 -19.27 11.57 -13.89
CA VAL A 27 -17.87 11.39 -13.52
C VAL A 27 -17.64 12.37 -12.38
N ALA A 28 -18.00 11.94 -11.17
CA ALA A 28 -17.62 12.60 -9.95
C ALA A 28 -16.10 12.57 -9.95
N SER A 29 -15.50 13.75 -10.05
CA SER A 29 -14.11 14.01 -9.70
C SER A 29 -13.78 13.21 -8.46
N VAL A 30 -12.95 12.17 -8.60
CA VAL A 30 -12.48 11.41 -7.45
C VAL A 30 -11.51 12.32 -6.72
N SER A 31 -12.07 13.06 -5.77
CA SER A 31 -11.38 13.93 -4.85
C SER A 31 -10.23 13.20 -4.19
N ALA A 32 -9.09 13.90 -4.10
CA ALA A 32 -7.83 13.48 -3.50
C ALA A 32 -7.91 13.33 -1.96
N ASP A 33 -8.94 12.65 -1.44
CA ASP A 33 -9.15 12.51 0.00
C ASP A 33 -9.87 11.20 0.36
N ARG A 34 -9.48 10.09 -0.28
CA ARG A 34 -9.76 8.77 0.29
C ARG A 34 -8.70 8.51 1.35
N ILE A 35 -9.00 8.87 2.59
CA ILE A 35 -8.40 8.20 3.75
C ILE A 35 -8.75 6.72 3.60
N LEU A 36 -7.84 5.95 3.02
CA LEU A 36 -7.92 4.50 3.03
C LEU A 36 -8.10 4.08 4.50
N PRO A 37 -9.03 3.17 4.84
CA PRO A 37 -9.00 2.59 6.17
C PRO A 37 -7.57 2.08 6.39
N ALA A 38 -6.94 2.54 7.48
CA ALA A 38 -5.57 2.16 7.79
C ALA A 38 -5.48 0.63 7.75
N ASP A 39 -4.55 0.10 6.96
CA ASP A 39 -4.33 -1.33 6.86
C ASP A 39 -4.17 -1.90 8.29
N PRO A 40 -5.02 -2.85 8.73
CA PRO A 40 -4.97 -3.38 10.08
C PRO A 40 -3.58 -3.91 10.47
N ILE A 41 -2.84 -4.47 9.50
CA ILE A 41 -1.47 -4.95 9.71
C ILE A 41 -0.54 -3.77 10.02
N VAL A 42 -0.67 -2.66 9.29
CA VAL A 42 0.12 -1.44 9.53
C VAL A 42 -0.19 -0.85 10.91
N THR A 43 -1.48 -0.80 11.29
CA THR A 43 -1.91 -0.34 12.61
C THR A 43 -1.35 -1.22 13.73
N ASP A 44 -1.39 -2.54 13.57
CA ASP A 44 -0.81 -3.49 14.53
C ASP A 44 0.70 -3.30 14.67
N ILE A 45 1.42 -3.17 13.55
CA ILE A 45 2.88 -2.96 13.57
C ILE A 45 3.24 -1.69 14.34
N LEU A 46 2.57 -0.56 14.05
CA LEU A 46 2.80 0.69 14.75
C LEU A 46 2.53 0.54 16.25
N THR A 47 1.39 -0.05 16.60
CA THR A 47 0.93 -0.22 17.99
C THR A 47 1.91 -1.06 18.80
N LEU A 48 2.32 -2.20 18.25
CA LEU A 48 3.23 -3.13 18.92
C LEU A 48 4.67 -2.61 18.98
N THR A 49 5.12 -1.90 17.95
CA THR A 49 6.41 -1.19 17.96
C THR A 49 6.45 -0.15 19.07
N ASN A 50 5.42 0.70 19.16
CA ASN A 50 5.33 1.72 20.21
C ASN A 50 5.14 1.11 21.61
N LYS A 51 4.43 -0.02 21.73
CA LYS A 51 4.35 -0.78 22.99
C LYS A 51 5.73 -1.32 23.41
N ALA A 52 6.55 -1.79 22.47
CA ALA A 52 7.91 -2.24 22.77
C ALA A 52 8.81 -1.08 23.22
N ARG A 53 8.69 0.09 22.57
CA ARG A 53 9.41 1.31 22.93
C ARG A 53 9.02 1.84 24.30
N ALA A 54 7.73 1.88 24.61
CA ALA A 54 7.22 2.31 25.91
C ALA A 54 7.77 1.45 27.07
N LYS A 55 7.94 0.13 26.87
CA LYS A 55 8.58 -0.76 27.87
C LYS A 55 10.04 -0.40 28.17
N LYS A 56 10.69 0.40 27.31
CA LYS A 56 12.05 0.92 27.49
C LYS A 56 12.09 2.40 27.87
N GLY A 57 10.94 3.02 28.14
CA GLY A 57 10.84 4.44 28.44
C GLY A 57 11.11 5.35 27.24
N LEU A 58 11.04 4.81 26.02
CA LEU A 58 11.24 5.57 24.79
C LEU A 58 9.93 6.19 24.32
N SER A 59 10.01 7.39 23.73
CA SER A 59 8.87 8.07 23.12
C SER A 59 8.28 7.25 21.97
N ALA A 60 6.97 7.36 21.80
CA ALA A 60 6.26 6.77 20.68
C ALA A 60 6.72 7.39 19.36
N LEU A 61 6.90 6.55 18.34
CA LEU A 61 7.17 6.98 16.98
C LEU A 61 5.90 7.52 16.34
N VAL A 62 6.05 8.63 15.61
CA VAL A 62 4.98 9.25 14.85
C VAL A 62 5.03 8.74 13.40
N MET A 63 3.92 8.20 12.93
CA MET A 63 3.81 7.75 11.55
C MET A 63 3.88 8.95 10.59
N LYS A 64 4.63 8.81 9.50
CA LYS A 64 4.82 9.87 8.50
C LYS A 64 4.50 9.34 7.10
N ASP A 65 3.59 10.00 6.39
CA ASP A 65 3.07 9.50 5.10
C ASP A 65 4.14 9.33 4.03
N GLY A 66 5.10 10.26 3.93
CA GLY A 66 6.25 10.12 3.03
C GLY A 66 7.11 8.90 3.34
N LEU A 67 7.31 8.57 4.62
CA LEU A 67 8.03 7.35 5.01
C LEU A 67 7.21 6.09 4.71
N ASN A 68 5.88 6.14 4.90
CA ASN A 68 4.98 5.05 4.49
C ASN A 68 5.08 4.78 2.99
N ARG A 69 5.06 5.82 2.14
CA ARG A 69 5.21 5.68 0.68
C ARG A 69 6.55 5.03 0.31
N ILE A 70 7.64 5.46 0.94
CA ILE A 70 8.98 4.91 0.70
C ILE A 70 9.03 3.42 1.08
N ALA A 71 8.51 3.06 2.26
CA ALA A 71 8.48 1.67 2.74
C ALA A 71 7.56 0.78 1.89
N ALA A 72 6.40 1.28 1.48
CA ALA A 72 5.46 0.58 0.63
C ALA A 72 6.05 0.32 -0.76
N GLY A 73 6.77 1.30 -1.33
CA GLY A 73 7.46 1.13 -2.60
C GLY A 73 8.52 0.02 -2.56
N HIS A 74 9.30 -0.09 -1.48
CA HIS A 74 10.26 -1.19 -1.33
C HIS A 74 9.58 -2.54 -1.21
N SER A 75 8.55 -2.63 -0.36
CA SER A 75 7.76 -3.85 -0.17
C SER A 75 7.12 -4.31 -1.49
N GLN A 76 6.58 -3.38 -2.28
CA GLN A 76 6.01 -3.67 -3.59
C GLN A 76 7.06 -4.15 -4.58
N ASN A 77 8.25 -3.53 -4.62
CA ASN A 77 9.33 -3.97 -5.49
C ASN A 77 9.79 -5.40 -5.14
N MET A 78 9.84 -5.75 -3.84
CA MET A 78 10.15 -7.12 -3.40
C MET A 78 9.02 -8.10 -3.78
N ALA A 79 7.76 -7.75 -3.50
CA ALA A 79 6.60 -8.59 -3.77
C ALA A 79 6.38 -8.85 -5.28
N THR A 80 6.71 -7.89 -6.13
CA THR A 80 6.62 -8.02 -7.60
C THR A 80 7.84 -8.68 -8.22
N GLY A 81 8.89 -8.96 -7.43
CA GLY A 81 10.15 -9.52 -7.93
C GLY A 81 10.99 -8.53 -8.76
N LYS A 82 10.69 -7.23 -8.71
CA LYS A 82 11.51 -6.18 -9.34
C LYS A 82 12.88 -6.06 -8.68
N VAL A 83 12.95 -6.34 -7.38
CA VAL A 83 14.19 -6.48 -6.60
C VAL A 83 14.11 -7.76 -5.75
N PRO A 84 15.25 -8.37 -5.39
CA PRO A 84 15.26 -9.47 -4.43
C PRO A 84 14.83 -8.99 -3.03
N PHE A 85 14.50 -9.94 -2.14
CA PHE A 85 14.35 -9.63 -0.72
C PHE A 85 15.71 -9.21 -0.14
N SER A 86 15.90 -7.92 0.07
CA SER A 86 17.15 -7.35 0.57
C SER A 86 16.95 -5.94 1.12
N HIS A 87 18.02 -5.40 1.69
CA HIS A 87 18.12 -3.98 2.03
C HIS A 87 18.65 -3.12 0.85
N ASP A 88 18.86 -3.69 -0.34
CA ASP A 88 19.39 -2.94 -1.49
C ASP A 88 18.52 -1.73 -1.80
N GLY A 89 19.15 -0.63 -2.20
CA GLY A 89 18.44 0.65 -2.37
C GLY A 89 18.31 1.47 -1.08
N PHE A 90 18.92 1.04 0.05
CA PHE A 90 18.80 1.73 1.34
C PHE A 90 19.22 3.20 1.28
N LYS A 91 20.35 3.50 0.60
CA LYS A 91 20.87 4.87 0.49
C LYS A 91 19.93 5.76 -0.32
N GLU A 92 19.29 5.19 -1.34
CA GLU A 92 18.30 5.83 -2.19
C GLU A 92 17.04 6.13 -1.40
N ARG A 93 16.53 5.16 -0.62
CA ARG A 93 15.40 5.36 0.29
C ARG A 93 15.69 6.43 1.35
N TYR A 94 16.88 6.42 1.94
CA TYR A 94 17.30 7.47 2.87
C TYR A 94 17.38 8.84 2.18
N SER A 95 17.92 8.90 0.96
CA SER A 95 17.96 10.14 0.16
C SER A 95 16.56 10.68 -0.14
N LEU A 96 15.60 9.80 -0.46
CA LEU A 96 14.19 10.17 -0.64
C LEU A 96 13.58 10.68 0.67
N ALA A 97 13.83 10.02 1.81
CA ALA A 97 13.33 10.45 3.11
C ALA A 97 13.86 11.85 3.49
N LYS A 98 15.13 12.15 3.21
CA LYS A 98 15.70 13.49 3.45
C LYS A 98 15.12 14.58 2.56
N LYS A 99 14.64 14.23 1.36
CA LYS A 99 13.94 15.18 0.48
C LYS A 99 12.53 15.49 0.98
N GLU A 100 11.85 14.49 1.55
CA GLU A 100 10.51 14.62 2.12
C GLU A 100 10.51 15.34 3.48
N TYR A 101 11.55 15.14 4.30
CA TYR A 101 11.64 15.69 5.65
C TYR A 101 12.96 16.44 5.84
N ALA A 102 12.91 17.77 5.68
CA ALA A 102 14.04 18.63 5.98
C ALA A 102 14.47 18.47 7.45
N GLY A 103 15.76 18.25 7.70
CA GLY A 103 16.32 18.03 9.04
C GLY A 103 16.55 16.55 9.40
N LEU A 104 16.02 15.60 8.61
CA LEU A 104 16.20 14.18 8.88
C LEU A 104 17.69 13.78 8.83
N ASN A 105 18.23 13.41 9.99
CA ASN A 105 19.66 13.18 10.23
C ASN A 105 20.00 11.74 10.66
N GLY A 106 18.98 10.90 10.88
CA GLY A 106 19.14 9.47 11.13
C GLY A 106 18.08 8.64 10.42
N PHE A 107 18.46 7.44 9.99
CA PHE A 107 17.58 6.52 9.27
C PHE A 107 17.95 5.06 9.55
N ALA A 108 16.95 4.20 9.70
CA ALA A 108 17.12 2.75 9.83
C ALA A 108 15.99 2.00 9.14
N GLU A 109 16.20 0.71 8.90
CA GLU A 109 15.26 -0.14 8.20
C GLU A 109 15.24 -1.56 8.78
N ASN A 110 14.02 -2.08 8.92
CA ASN A 110 13.75 -3.50 9.08
C ASN A 110 12.96 -4.00 7.88
N VAL A 111 13.29 -5.18 7.37
CA VAL A 111 12.50 -5.88 6.35
C VAL A 111 12.09 -7.27 6.85
N SER A 112 10.99 -7.80 6.32
CA SER A 112 10.54 -9.17 6.58
C SER A 112 9.66 -9.67 5.44
N PHE A 113 9.49 -10.97 5.30
CA PHE A 113 8.50 -11.57 4.41
C PHE A 113 7.95 -12.86 5.02
N GLY A 114 6.69 -13.18 4.75
CA GLY A 114 6.05 -14.44 5.18
C GLY A 114 5.08 -14.34 6.37
N PRO A 115 5.32 -13.57 7.45
CA PRO A 115 4.34 -13.37 8.50
C PRO A 115 2.98 -12.96 7.94
N SER A 116 1.90 -13.46 8.54
CA SER A 116 0.53 -13.16 8.11
C SER A 116 -0.10 -12.03 8.90
N THR A 117 0.47 -11.69 10.06
CA THR A 117 -0.07 -10.65 10.96
C THR A 117 0.97 -9.62 11.38
N GLY A 118 0.51 -8.43 11.76
CA GLY A 118 1.36 -7.39 12.36
C GLY A 118 2.03 -7.86 13.65
N ARG A 119 1.39 -8.75 14.41
CA ARG A 119 1.96 -9.35 15.63
C ARG A 119 3.17 -10.22 15.33
N GLU A 120 3.03 -11.15 14.38
CA GLU A 120 4.09 -12.07 14.01
C GLU A 120 5.34 -11.34 13.47
N VAL A 121 5.15 -10.31 12.64
CA VAL A 121 6.28 -9.56 12.08
C VAL A 121 7.02 -8.77 13.16
N VAL A 122 6.30 -8.09 14.07
CA VAL A 122 6.94 -7.35 15.17
C VAL A 122 7.63 -8.29 16.14
N ASP A 123 7.04 -9.45 16.46
CA ASP A 123 7.70 -10.45 17.30
C ASP A 123 8.96 -11.00 16.64
N GLY A 124 8.94 -11.25 15.32
CA GLY A 124 10.11 -11.64 14.55
C GLY A 124 11.23 -10.59 14.60
N TRP A 125 10.91 -9.31 14.41
CA TRP A 125 11.88 -8.22 14.55
C TRP A 125 12.40 -8.10 15.99
N MET A 126 11.54 -8.23 16.99
CA MET A 126 11.95 -8.22 18.40
C MET A 126 12.71 -9.49 18.81
N GLY A 127 12.65 -10.57 18.04
CA GLY A 127 13.50 -11.76 18.21
C GLY A 127 14.92 -11.57 17.67
N SER A 128 15.11 -10.70 16.67
CA SER A 128 16.40 -10.40 16.06
C SER A 128 17.11 -9.27 16.79
N LYS A 129 18.40 -9.45 17.10
CA LYS A 129 19.22 -8.42 17.75
C LYS A 129 19.24 -7.12 16.92
N HIS A 130 19.55 -7.21 15.64
CA HIS A 130 19.69 -6.05 14.76
C HIS A 130 18.36 -5.32 14.54
N HIS A 131 17.27 -6.06 14.28
CA HIS A 131 15.97 -5.42 14.05
C HIS A 131 15.42 -4.76 15.32
N LYS A 132 15.67 -5.38 16.49
CA LYS A 132 15.34 -4.80 17.80
C LYS A 132 16.12 -3.52 18.06
N GLU A 133 17.41 -3.47 17.73
CA GLU A 133 18.24 -2.26 17.85
C GLU A 133 17.63 -1.09 17.07
N ASN A 134 17.13 -1.34 15.86
CA ASN A 134 16.43 -0.32 15.07
C ASN A 134 15.11 0.14 15.74
N ILE A 135 14.26 -0.80 16.20
CA ILE A 135 12.99 -0.48 16.88
C ILE A 135 13.20 0.36 18.14
N LEU A 136 14.26 0.07 18.89
CA LEU A 136 14.60 0.75 20.14
C LEU A 136 15.61 1.89 19.95
N GLY A 137 15.92 2.24 18.71
CA GLY A 137 16.83 3.33 18.39
C GLY A 137 16.25 4.71 18.69
N ASP A 138 17.14 5.71 18.68
CA ASP A 138 16.81 7.12 18.87
C ASP A 138 16.19 7.69 17.58
N TYR A 139 14.91 7.41 17.40
CA TYR A 139 14.09 7.85 16.26
C TYR A 139 12.81 8.49 16.78
N THR A 140 12.26 9.39 15.97
CA THR A 140 11.03 10.16 16.27
C THR A 140 9.90 9.81 15.31
N SER A 141 10.22 9.33 14.10
CA SER A 141 9.27 9.01 13.05
C SER A 141 9.40 7.60 12.50
N ILE A 142 8.31 7.07 11.94
CA ILE A 142 8.22 5.72 11.37
C ILE A 142 7.44 5.73 10.05
N GLY A 143 7.88 4.90 9.11
CA GLY A 143 7.12 4.51 7.93
C GLY A 143 6.95 3.00 7.86
N ILE A 144 5.76 2.53 7.50
CA ILE A 144 5.44 1.11 7.39
C ILE A 144 4.85 0.84 6.02
N GLY A 145 5.40 -0.14 5.33
CA GLY A 145 4.93 -0.62 4.04
C GLY A 145 4.66 -2.12 4.08
N VAL A 146 3.56 -2.52 3.46
CA VAL A 146 3.19 -3.92 3.26
C VAL A 146 2.80 -4.11 1.80
N ALA A 147 3.25 -5.21 1.19
CA ALA A 147 2.80 -5.63 -0.13
C ALA A 147 2.72 -7.15 -0.21
N THR A 148 1.71 -7.67 -0.92
CA THR A 148 1.48 -9.11 -1.06
C THR A 148 1.85 -9.55 -2.47
N ASP A 149 2.61 -10.64 -2.60
CA ASP A 149 2.91 -11.23 -3.90
C ASP A 149 1.70 -12.00 -4.47
N LYS A 150 1.85 -12.50 -5.70
CA LYS A 150 0.81 -13.29 -6.38
C LYS A 150 0.45 -14.61 -5.67
N ASN A 151 1.28 -15.07 -4.74
CA ASN A 151 1.09 -16.31 -3.98
C ASN A 151 0.51 -16.05 -2.58
N GLY A 152 0.13 -14.80 -2.26
CA GLY A 152 -0.39 -14.44 -0.94
C GLY A 152 0.68 -14.22 0.13
N ARG A 153 1.97 -14.14 -0.24
CA ARG A 153 3.06 -13.87 0.71
C ARG A 153 3.22 -12.37 0.91
N ASN A 154 3.12 -11.93 2.16
CA ASN A 154 3.36 -10.54 2.52
C ASN A 154 4.85 -10.23 2.63
N TYR A 155 5.20 -9.03 2.20
CA TYR A 155 6.50 -8.38 2.32
C TYR A 155 6.34 -7.10 3.11
N TYR A 156 7.27 -6.86 4.03
CA TYR A 156 7.20 -5.80 5.02
C TYR A 156 8.47 -4.97 4.95
N THR A 157 8.29 -3.66 5.01
CA THR A 157 9.37 -2.70 5.25
C THR A 157 8.94 -1.76 6.36
N GLN A 158 9.77 -1.60 7.38
CA GLN A 158 9.63 -0.64 8.45
C GLN A 158 10.84 0.27 8.43
N VAL A 159 10.65 1.56 8.16
CA VAL A 159 11.73 2.56 8.17
C VAL A 159 11.55 3.51 9.34
N PHE A 160 12.66 4.01 9.87
CA PHE A 160 12.70 4.93 10.99
C PHE A 160 13.39 6.23 10.60
N GLY A 161 12.89 7.36 11.09
CA GLY A 161 13.47 8.69 10.89
C GLY A 161 13.87 9.32 12.22
N LYS A 162 15.04 9.94 12.25
CA LYS A 162 15.43 10.90 13.29
C LYS A 162 15.46 12.28 12.67
N GLU A 163 14.57 13.14 13.15
CA GLU A 163 14.47 14.56 12.82
C GLU A 163 15.30 15.38 13.82
#